data_AF-A0A3M6GCG2-F1
#
_entry.id   AF-A0A3M6GCG2-F1
#
_cell.length_a   1.000
_cell.length_b   1.000
_cell.length_c   1.000
_cell.angle_alpha   90.00
_cell.angle_beta   90.00
_cell.angle_gamma   90.00
#
_symmetry.space_group_name_H-M   'P 1'
#
loop_
_entity.id
_entity.type
_entity.pdbx_description
1 polymer ?
#
loop_
_entity_poly.entity_id
_entity_poly.type
_entity_poly.pdbx_seq_one_letter_code
_entity_poly.pdbx_strand_id
1 'polypeptide(L)'
;MTDEFFEVGYHGLTYFDAGMYRAAAVVHPHAFGPDIKRFFNLVRSPFLQEQIFDKPLPYVELESLSWAKVIKHTEEADRIYRILPSDVFEKASREASFAVVDFLSVLGQPVEDLVALTRQTAKEYSLGKSQGLSRYNFDLYVALRLRRKGYDFHAMSGAMVQVRPEFHSDQYLDTFKAPVNLIQLADVQLGDEFRRYINFVSYSACYLVAQYTGMRPSELSEILVESCMEQENDYWLLISNVIKHRQGLAKLFDDKWIAIPIVRDAIRAACLIAKVKQNPYLFSNVDTVAQGAEPTSMTSTGITLQFRAFFEEILTDEEFESLAFSPYTLRHTLAHHMARAELGLPFISHQLKHFGDLVGGAGQNKSFSEVSLGYGAIAVILSKGGRSGGKTPLQMAEEEYMTSFCDPDGNYAGPNAQTHKARMKKVFDGYMAAGYTKEQIITQMVKKRLAIINVGQGFCYGMKREEHDESLPCIGSLRCNPIRCKNAVVSKVHAPKWREVYVQNSLALSSPASAQVEEELRAAMEEAKGVLEYLGEEVEV
;
A
#
# COMPACT_ATOMS: atom_id res chain seq x y z
N MET A 1 -1.57 55.81 56.24
CA MET A 1 -2.42 54.76 55.65
C MET A 1 -1.49 53.70 55.12
N THR A 2 -1.86 52.48 55.41
CA THR A 2 -1.08 51.25 55.37
C THR A 2 -0.56 50.86 53.99
N ASP A 3 0.66 50.34 53.97
CA ASP A 3 1.31 49.67 52.85
C ASP A 3 0.43 48.53 52.31
N GLU A 4 -0.18 48.72 51.14
CA GLU A 4 -0.67 47.62 50.31
C GLU A 4 0.45 47.24 49.33
N PHE A 5 1.21 46.22 49.73
CA PHE A 5 2.11 45.46 48.85
C PHE A 5 1.32 45.00 47.62
N PHE A 6 1.59 45.60 46.45
CA PHE A 6 1.34 44.91 45.20
C PHE A 6 2.38 43.78 45.12
N GLU A 7 1.95 42.53 45.32
CA GLU A 7 2.78 41.37 44.99
C GLU A 7 3.30 41.55 43.56
N VAL A 8 4.62 41.53 43.40
CA VAL A 8 5.32 41.64 42.11
C VAL A 8 4.98 40.40 41.29
N GLY A 9 3.82 40.42 40.64
CA GLY A 9 3.35 39.36 39.77
C GLY A 9 4.19 39.30 38.51
N TYR A 10 4.57 38.09 38.10
CA TYR A 10 5.31 37.81 36.87
C TYR A 10 4.63 38.47 35.65
N HIS A 11 5.21 39.55 35.10
CA HIS A 11 4.62 40.32 34.00
C HIS A 11 4.94 39.76 32.60
N GLY A 12 5.63 38.62 32.50
CA GLY A 12 5.97 38.00 31.22
C GLY A 12 6.59 36.61 31.36
N LEU A 13 6.59 35.83 30.27
CA LEU A 13 7.13 34.46 30.26
C LEU A 13 8.65 34.40 30.52
N THR A 14 9.38 35.50 30.34
CA THR A 14 10.83 35.61 30.56
C THR A 14 11.23 35.75 32.03
N TYR A 15 10.26 35.96 32.93
CA TYR A 15 10.51 36.07 34.37
C TYR A 15 10.53 34.72 35.09
N PHE A 16 10.08 33.64 34.44
CA PHE A 16 10.14 32.31 35.03
C PHE A 16 11.56 31.76 34.94
N ASP A 17 12.14 31.36 36.06
CA ASP A 17 13.44 30.66 36.09
C ASP A 17 13.28 29.14 36.00
N ALA A 18 14.39 28.43 35.76
CA ALA A 18 14.41 26.96 35.65
C ALA A 18 13.89 26.22 36.92
N GLY A 19 14.03 26.82 38.10
CA GLY A 19 13.52 26.28 39.36
C GLY A 19 11.98 26.34 39.42
N MET A 20 11.38 27.39 38.88
CA MET A 20 9.93 27.51 38.77
C MET A 20 9.32 26.46 37.85
N TYR A 21 9.99 26.09 36.75
CA TYR A 21 9.56 24.98 35.90
C TYR A 21 9.55 23.63 36.65
N ARG A 22 10.56 23.39 37.49
CA ARG A 22 10.63 22.18 38.32
C ARG A 22 9.50 22.12 39.34
N ALA A 23 9.24 23.24 40.03
CA ALA A 23 8.15 23.33 40.99
C ALA A 23 6.78 23.15 40.31
N ALA A 24 6.57 23.79 39.16
CA ALA A 24 5.32 23.70 38.40
C ALA A 24 5.06 22.28 37.87
N ALA A 25 6.09 21.58 37.38
CA ALA A 25 5.94 20.21 36.86
C ALA A 25 5.36 19.25 37.91
N VAL A 26 5.77 19.37 39.18
CA VAL A 26 5.36 18.50 40.29
C VAL A 26 3.87 18.65 40.64
N VAL A 27 3.29 19.82 40.38
CA VAL A 27 1.89 20.14 40.73
C VAL A 27 0.99 20.36 39.52
N HIS A 28 1.51 20.19 38.30
CA HIS A 28 0.77 20.48 37.08
C HIS A 28 -0.43 19.53 36.91
N PRO A 29 -1.67 20.04 36.71
CA PRO A 29 -2.87 19.21 36.70
C PRO A 29 -2.97 18.28 35.48
N HIS A 30 -2.36 18.66 34.35
CA HIS A 30 -2.38 17.93 33.09
C HIS A 30 -1.18 16.99 32.94
N ALA A 31 -1.37 15.92 32.16
CA ALA A 31 -0.30 14.98 31.89
C ALA A 31 0.73 15.56 30.91
N PHE A 32 2.01 15.43 31.24
CA PHE A 32 3.10 15.77 30.34
C PHE A 32 3.08 14.88 29.10
N GLY A 33 3.06 15.52 27.92
CA GLY A 33 2.85 14.84 26.65
C GLY A 33 3.17 15.71 25.41
N PRO A 34 2.82 15.25 24.21
CA PRO A 34 3.19 15.89 22.94
C PRO A 34 2.75 17.35 22.82
N ASP A 35 1.61 17.73 23.40
CA ASP A 35 1.05 19.08 23.29
C ASP A 35 1.84 20.09 24.12
N ILE A 36 2.25 19.73 25.34
CA ILE A 36 3.12 20.55 26.18
C ILE A 36 4.48 20.73 25.50
N LYS A 37 5.03 19.66 24.90
CA LYS A 37 6.28 19.75 24.11
C LYS A 37 6.11 20.68 22.90
N ARG A 38 4.99 20.58 22.18
CA ARG A 38 4.70 21.42 21.01
C ARG A 38 4.56 22.89 21.41
N PHE A 39 3.89 23.18 22.52
CA PHE A 39 3.79 24.52 23.08
C PHE A 39 5.18 25.10 23.35
N PHE A 40 6.03 24.41 24.12
CA PHE A 40 7.36 24.93 24.43
C PHE A 40 8.28 25.04 23.21
N ASN A 41 8.15 24.15 22.23
CA ASN A 41 8.88 24.28 20.97
C ASN A 41 8.46 25.52 20.18
N LEU A 42 7.16 25.85 20.18
CA LEU A 42 6.65 27.03 19.51
C LEU A 42 7.11 28.30 20.22
N VAL A 43 6.94 28.36 21.55
CA VAL A 43 7.31 29.52 22.38
C VAL A 43 8.84 29.73 22.38
N ARG A 44 9.65 28.67 22.30
CA ARG A 44 11.12 28.76 22.19
C ARG A 44 11.62 28.90 20.75
N SER A 45 10.73 29.08 19.77
CA SER A 45 11.17 29.22 18.38
C SER A 45 12.01 30.49 18.18
N PRO A 46 13.02 30.47 17.27
CA PRO A 46 13.84 31.64 16.98
C PRO A 46 13.01 32.88 16.61
N PHE A 47 11.92 32.67 15.86
CA PHE A 47 11.00 33.73 15.48
C PHE A 47 10.40 34.47 16.68
N LEU A 48 9.88 33.75 17.69
CA LEU A 48 9.32 34.39 18.87
C LEU A 48 10.39 34.95 19.81
N GLN A 49 11.56 34.32 19.87
CA GLN A 49 12.71 34.84 20.62
C GLN A 49 13.21 36.17 20.07
N GLU A 50 13.25 36.34 18.75
CA GLU A 50 13.75 37.56 18.12
C GLU A 50 12.71 38.69 18.05
N GLN A 51 11.41 38.34 17.96
CA GLN A 51 10.34 39.31 17.67
C GLN A 51 9.43 39.65 18.86
N ILE A 52 9.35 38.78 19.87
CA ILE A 52 8.39 38.93 20.99
C ILE A 52 9.08 39.04 22.35
N PHE A 53 10.10 38.21 22.61
CA PHE A 53 10.73 38.18 23.92
C PHE A 53 11.91 39.16 24.02
N ASP A 54 11.99 39.87 25.13
CA ASP A 54 13.10 40.77 25.46
C ASP A 54 14.40 40.02 25.77
N LYS A 55 14.27 38.77 26.23
CA LYS A 55 15.35 37.83 26.54
C LYS A 55 14.96 36.41 26.16
N PRO A 56 15.91 35.53 25.83
CA PRO A 56 15.60 34.13 25.58
C PRO A 56 15.02 33.48 26.84
N LEU A 57 13.97 32.69 26.68
CA LEU A 57 13.43 31.86 27.75
C LEU A 57 14.49 30.87 28.25
N PRO A 58 14.51 30.54 29.55
CA PRO A 58 15.44 29.56 30.06
C PRO A 58 15.24 28.20 29.37
N TYR A 59 16.36 27.63 28.94
CA TYR A 59 16.37 26.27 28.41
C TYR A 59 16.25 25.29 29.59
N VAL A 60 15.10 24.61 29.64
CA VAL A 60 14.84 23.52 30.57
C VAL A 60 14.48 22.29 29.75
N GLU A 61 15.21 21.21 29.98
CA GLU A 61 14.91 19.89 29.42
C GLU A 61 13.65 19.35 30.10
N LEU A 62 12.51 19.53 29.45
CA LEU A 62 11.19 19.28 30.03
C LEU A 62 11.00 17.80 30.38
N GLU A 63 11.64 16.92 29.61
CA GLU A 63 11.67 15.48 29.81
C GLU A 63 12.32 15.06 31.13
N SER A 64 13.24 15.89 31.65
CA SER A 64 13.97 15.62 32.90
C SER A 64 13.22 16.06 34.17
N LEU A 65 12.07 16.75 34.02
CA LEU A 65 11.31 17.29 35.14
C LEU A 65 10.41 16.23 35.80
N SER A 66 10.21 16.34 37.11
CA SER A 66 9.38 15.42 37.90
C SER A 66 7.88 15.74 37.75
N TRP A 67 7.31 15.44 36.59
CA TRP A 67 5.90 15.73 36.30
C TRP A 67 4.93 14.91 37.16
N ALA A 68 3.88 15.57 37.67
CA ALA A 68 2.82 14.94 38.47
C ALA A 68 2.11 13.79 37.75
N LYS A 69 1.91 13.95 36.44
CA LYS A 69 1.33 12.97 35.54
C LYS A 69 2.14 12.99 34.25
N VAL A 70 2.58 11.83 33.78
CA VAL A 70 3.21 11.68 32.47
C VAL A 70 2.27 10.82 31.64
N ILE A 71 1.93 11.26 30.42
CA ILE A 71 1.29 10.35 29.48
C ILE A 71 2.30 9.24 29.28
N LYS A 72 1.99 8.02 29.74
CA LYS A 72 2.82 6.85 29.41
C LYS A 72 3.02 6.91 27.91
N HIS A 73 4.27 7.12 27.50
CA HIS A 73 4.65 6.75 26.17
C HIS A 73 4.19 5.29 26.05
N THR A 74 3.27 5.02 25.12
CA THR A 74 3.18 3.68 24.55
C THR A 74 4.61 3.27 24.31
N GLU A 75 5.05 2.17 24.94
CA GLU A 75 6.44 1.72 24.88
C GLU A 75 6.91 1.86 23.43
N GLU A 76 8.13 2.37 23.19
CA GLU A 76 8.63 2.56 21.82
C GLU A 76 8.58 1.27 20.98
N ALA A 77 8.43 0.12 21.64
CA ALA A 77 8.09 -1.19 21.10
C ALA A 77 6.77 -1.24 20.30
N ASP A 78 5.79 -0.37 20.56
CA ASP A 78 4.49 -0.35 19.86
C ASP A 78 4.51 0.45 18.55
N ARG A 79 5.61 1.14 18.22
CA ARG A 79 5.78 1.88 16.96
C ARG A 79 6.49 1.04 15.89
N ILE A 80 6.15 -0.23 15.80
CA ILE A 80 6.55 -1.09 14.69
C ILE A 80 5.75 -0.66 13.46
N TYR A 81 6.44 -0.46 12.33
CA TYR A 81 5.78 -0.29 11.04
C TYR A 81 4.89 -1.51 10.80
N ARG A 82 3.57 -1.31 10.80
CA ARG A 82 2.62 -2.39 10.51
C ARG A 82 2.58 -2.57 9.00
N ILE A 83 2.90 -3.77 8.54
CA ILE A 83 2.74 -4.22 7.15
C ILE A 83 1.71 -5.34 7.14
N LEU A 84 1.07 -5.56 5.99
CA LEU A 84 0.28 -6.78 5.79
C LEU A 84 1.25 -7.98 5.76
N PRO A 85 0.90 -9.10 6.40
CA PRO A 85 1.55 -10.37 6.12
C PRO A 85 1.55 -10.68 4.62
N SER A 86 2.59 -11.37 4.12
CA SER A 86 2.75 -11.58 2.67
C SER A 86 1.61 -12.39 2.05
N ASP A 87 1.14 -13.41 2.77
CA ASP A 87 -0.03 -14.23 2.43
C ASP A 87 -1.32 -13.39 2.37
N VAL A 88 -1.54 -12.51 3.36
CA VAL A 88 -2.67 -11.57 3.37
C VAL A 88 -2.58 -10.58 2.20
N PHE A 89 -1.39 -10.04 1.92
CA PHE A 89 -1.15 -9.16 0.77
C PHE A 89 -1.42 -9.86 -0.56
N GLU A 90 -0.90 -11.08 -0.75
CA GLU A 90 -1.10 -11.87 -1.97
C GLU A 90 -2.59 -12.19 -2.17
N LYS A 91 -3.27 -12.66 -1.12
CA LYS A 91 -4.71 -12.94 -1.12
C LYS A 91 -5.53 -11.70 -1.43
N ALA A 92 -5.32 -10.60 -0.71
CA ALA A 92 -6.03 -9.35 -0.93
C ALA A 92 -5.82 -8.78 -2.34
N SER A 93 -4.59 -8.85 -2.87
CA SER A 93 -4.28 -8.45 -4.23
C SER A 93 -4.98 -9.32 -5.26
N ARG A 94 -5.02 -10.65 -5.05
CA ARG A 94 -5.72 -11.59 -5.93
C ARG A 94 -7.23 -11.36 -5.93
N GLU A 95 -7.87 -11.38 -4.77
CA GLU A 95 -9.33 -11.22 -4.65
C GLU A 95 -9.79 -9.86 -5.20
N ALA A 96 -9.06 -8.78 -4.89
CA ALA A 96 -9.39 -7.46 -5.42
C ALA A 96 -9.25 -7.39 -6.94
N SER A 97 -8.18 -7.97 -7.50
CA SER A 97 -7.95 -7.99 -8.94
C SER A 97 -9.02 -8.80 -9.67
N PHE A 98 -9.36 -9.98 -9.13
CA PHE A 98 -10.41 -10.83 -9.71
C PHE A 98 -11.76 -10.15 -9.69
N ALA A 99 -12.14 -9.52 -8.57
CA ALA A 99 -13.40 -8.80 -8.46
C ALA A 99 -13.53 -7.65 -9.47
N VAL A 100 -12.46 -6.87 -9.67
CA VAL A 100 -12.44 -5.76 -10.64
C VAL A 100 -12.49 -6.26 -12.08
N VAL A 101 -11.64 -7.22 -12.43
CA VAL A 101 -11.55 -7.74 -13.80
C VAL A 101 -12.82 -8.49 -14.20
N ASP A 102 -13.38 -9.31 -13.30
CA ASP A 102 -14.66 -9.98 -13.51
C ASP A 102 -15.80 -8.96 -13.73
N PHE A 103 -15.89 -7.94 -12.87
CA PHE A 103 -16.89 -6.87 -13.01
C PHE A 103 -16.80 -6.15 -14.36
N LEU A 104 -15.60 -5.77 -14.79
CA LEU A 104 -15.39 -5.12 -16.10
C LEU A 104 -15.74 -6.05 -17.26
N SER A 105 -15.28 -7.31 -17.19
CA SER A 105 -15.50 -8.31 -18.25
C SER A 105 -16.98 -8.60 -18.45
N VAL A 106 -17.75 -8.79 -17.36
CA VAL A 106 -19.19 -9.05 -17.41
C VAL A 106 -19.96 -7.83 -17.97
N LEU A 107 -19.49 -6.61 -17.73
CA LEU A 107 -20.06 -5.39 -18.28
C LEU A 107 -19.57 -5.03 -19.69
N GLY A 108 -18.78 -5.91 -20.32
CA GLY A 108 -18.22 -5.70 -21.66
C GLY A 108 -17.26 -4.51 -21.73
N GLN A 109 -16.61 -4.15 -20.63
CA GLN A 109 -15.57 -3.13 -20.61
C GLN A 109 -14.21 -3.73 -20.97
N PRO A 110 -13.30 -2.96 -21.59
CA PRO A 110 -11.94 -3.40 -21.80
C PRO A 110 -11.25 -3.68 -20.46
N VAL A 111 -10.34 -4.65 -20.46
CA VAL A 111 -9.47 -5.02 -19.34
C VAL A 111 -8.02 -4.88 -19.79
N GLU A 112 -7.23 -4.14 -19.04
CA GLU A 112 -5.82 -3.87 -19.35
C GLU A 112 -4.88 -4.90 -18.69
N ASP A 113 -5.22 -5.38 -17.49
CA ASP A 113 -4.43 -6.42 -16.81
C ASP A 113 -4.80 -7.82 -17.31
N LEU A 114 -4.11 -8.22 -18.38
CA LEU A 114 -4.26 -9.55 -18.97
C LEU A 114 -3.77 -10.67 -18.04
N VAL A 115 -2.84 -10.40 -17.12
CA VAL A 115 -2.34 -11.39 -16.17
C VAL A 115 -3.43 -11.72 -15.15
N ALA A 116 -4.08 -10.69 -14.60
CA ALA A 116 -5.21 -10.86 -13.70
C ALA A 116 -6.39 -11.55 -14.39
N LEU A 117 -6.69 -11.18 -15.64
CA LEU A 117 -7.76 -11.80 -16.45
C LEU A 117 -7.52 -13.30 -16.69
N THR A 118 -6.30 -13.68 -17.07
CA THR A 118 -5.97 -15.09 -17.31
C THR A 118 -6.07 -15.92 -16.04
N ARG A 119 -5.55 -15.42 -14.91
CA ARG A 119 -5.64 -16.12 -13.62
C ARG A 119 -7.09 -16.21 -13.12
N GLN A 120 -7.88 -15.16 -13.30
CA GLN A 120 -9.32 -15.17 -12.97
C GLN A 120 -10.07 -16.22 -13.79
N THR A 121 -9.76 -16.33 -15.08
CA THR A 121 -10.34 -17.32 -15.99
C THR A 121 -9.92 -18.75 -15.61
N ALA A 122 -8.63 -18.97 -15.33
CA ALA A 122 -8.10 -20.28 -14.94
C ALA A 122 -8.66 -20.80 -13.61
N LYS A 123 -8.98 -19.89 -12.68
CA LYS A 123 -9.64 -20.20 -11.41
C LYS A 123 -11.17 -20.31 -11.53
N GLU A 124 -11.73 -20.17 -12.74
CA GLU A 124 -13.18 -20.15 -12.99
C GLU A 124 -13.94 -19.14 -12.09
N TYR A 125 -13.26 -18.08 -11.66
CA TYR A 125 -13.84 -17.09 -10.77
C TYR A 125 -14.88 -16.28 -11.54
N SER A 126 -16.13 -16.25 -11.07
CA SER A 126 -17.23 -15.62 -11.80
C SER A 126 -18.30 -15.05 -10.85
N LEU A 127 -17.87 -14.20 -9.90
CA LEU A 127 -18.74 -13.62 -8.87
C LEU A 127 -19.81 -12.70 -9.47
N GLY A 128 -19.49 -11.92 -10.50
CA GLY A 128 -20.44 -11.02 -11.15
C GLY A 128 -21.62 -11.78 -11.73
N LYS A 129 -21.36 -12.86 -12.49
CA LYS A 129 -22.46 -13.67 -13.03
C LYS A 129 -23.26 -14.38 -11.93
N SER A 130 -22.61 -14.88 -10.87
CA SER A 130 -23.33 -15.53 -9.76
C SER A 130 -24.24 -14.56 -9.00
N GLN A 131 -23.87 -13.28 -8.96
CA GLN A 131 -24.68 -12.19 -8.41
C GLN A 131 -25.68 -11.60 -9.43
N GLY A 132 -25.80 -12.19 -10.62
CA GLY A 132 -26.75 -11.72 -11.64
C GLY A 132 -26.32 -10.43 -12.34
N LEU A 133 -25.04 -10.06 -12.28
CA LEU A 133 -24.53 -8.90 -13.00
C LEU A 133 -24.68 -9.12 -14.50
N SER A 134 -25.32 -8.15 -15.13
CA SER A 134 -25.38 -7.97 -16.57
C SER A 134 -25.39 -6.48 -16.84
N ARG A 135 -25.10 -6.07 -18.08
CA ARG A 135 -25.19 -4.65 -18.41
C ARG A 135 -26.58 -4.08 -18.13
N TYR A 136 -27.61 -4.86 -18.41
CA TYR A 136 -29.01 -4.51 -18.16
C TYR A 136 -29.29 -4.32 -16.65
N ASN A 137 -28.91 -5.31 -15.82
CA ASN A 137 -29.15 -5.26 -14.38
C ASN A 137 -28.35 -4.15 -13.69
N PHE A 138 -27.15 -3.86 -14.18
CA PHE A 138 -26.36 -2.73 -13.69
C PHE A 138 -27.02 -1.39 -14.03
N ASP A 139 -27.43 -1.17 -15.28
CA ASP A 139 -28.13 0.06 -15.69
C ASP A 139 -29.45 0.24 -14.90
N LEU A 140 -30.19 -0.86 -14.70
CA LEU A 140 -31.42 -0.88 -13.89
C LEU A 140 -31.15 -0.55 -12.42
N TYR A 141 -30.07 -1.10 -11.85
CA TYR A 141 -29.64 -0.81 -10.49
C TYR A 141 -29.29 0.66 -10.30
N VAL A 142 -28.59 1.28 -11.27
CA VAL A 142 -28.32 2.72 -11.27
C VAL A 142 -29.63 3.50 -11.28
N ALA A 143 -30.56 3.19 -12.20
CA ALA A 143 -31.86 3.87 -12.26
C ALA A 143 -32.65 3.74 -10.95
N LEU A 144 -32.68 2.55 -10.34
CA LEU A 144 -33.32 2.31 -9.05
C LEU A 144 -32.73 3.17 -7.92
N ARG A 145 -31.40 3.25 -7.86
CA ARG A 145 -30.68 4.02 -6.83
C ARG A 145 -30.94 5.52 -6.96
N LEU A 146 -30.87 6.06 -8.18
CA LEU A 146 -31.18 7.46 -8.47
C LEU A 146 -32.64 7.79 -8.14
N ARG A 147 -33.58 6.93 -8.59
CA ARG A 147 -35.01 7.14 -8.36
C ARG A 147 -35.36 7.14 -6.88
N ARG A 148 -34.78 6.21 -6.09
CA ARG A 148 -34.96 6.15 -4.64
C ARG A 148 -34.38 7.37 -3.91
N LYS A 149 -33.38 8.04 -4.49
CA LYS A 149 -32.82 9.30 -3.97
C LYS A 149 -33.51 10.56 -4.51
N GLY A 150 -34.60 10.41 -5.26
CA GLY A 150 -35.44 11.52 -5.69
C GLY A 150 -34.94 12.26 -6.92
N TYR A 151 -34.08 11.64 -7.74
CA TYR A 151 -33.64 12.26 -8.99
C TYR A 151 -34.81 12.44 -9.96
N ASP A 152 -34.84 13.60 -10.63
CA ASP A 152 -35.76 13.86 -11.74
C ASP A 152 -35.32 13.15 -13.04
N PHE A 153 -36.20 13.14 -14.04
CA PHE A 153 -35.98 12.46 -15.30
C PHE A 153 -34.75 12.97 -16.07
N HIS A 154 -34.51 14.28 -16.07
CA HIS A 154 -33.40 14.87 -16.81
C HIS A 154 -32.06 14.53 -16.14
N ALA A 155 -31.99 14.64 -14.81
CA ALA A 155 -30.81 14.28 -14.04
C ALA A 155 -30.49 12.78 -14.12
N MET A 156 -31.52 11.92 -14.07
CA MET A 156 -31.35 10.48 -14.30
C MET A 156 -30.81 10.19 -15.70
N SER A 157 -31.40 10.82 -16.73
CA SER A 157 -30.97 10.65 -18.11
C SER A 157 -29.53 11.11 -18.34
N GLY A 158 -29.09 12.18 -17.68
CA GLY A 158 -27.72 12.66 -17.75
C GLY A 158 -26.70 11.78 -17.01
N ALA A 159 -27.10 11.11 -15.93
CA ALA A 159 -26.23 10.24 -15.14
C ALA A 159 -26.01 8.85 -15.78
N MET A 160 -26.92 8.42 -16.66
CA MET A 160 -26.88 7.12 -17.31
C MET A 160 -26.24 7.23 -18.69
N VAL A 161 -25.46 6.21 -19.08
CA VAL A 161 -24.83 6.18 -20.43
C VAL A 161 -25.90 6.05 -21.52
N GLN A 162 -26.92 5.25 -21.25
CA GLN A 162 -28.04 5.03 -22.13
C GLN A 162 -29.27 4.75 -21.27
N VAL A 163 -30.33 5.54 -21.46
CA VAL A 163 -31.63 5.24 -20.88
C VAL A 163 -32.34 4.26 -21.78
N ARG A 164 -32.69 3.10 -21.22
CA ARG A 164 -33.41 2.05 -21.94
C ARG A 164 -34.90 2.40 -21.99
N PRO A 165 -35.60 2.28 -23.14
CA PRO A 165 -37.03 2.59 -23.26
C PRO A 165 -37.89 1.88 -22.21
N GLU A 166 -37.51 0.66 -21.83
CA GLU A 166 -38.18 -0.16 -20.82
C GLU A 166 -38.19 0.48 -19.43
N PHE A 167 -37.30 1.44 -19.14
CA PHE A 167 -37.25 2.14 -17.86
C PHE A 167 -38.24 3.31 -17.79
N HIS A 168 -38.82 3.73 -18.92
CA HIS A 168 -39.78 4.82 -18.99
C HIS A 168 -41.16 4.38 -18.48
N SER A 169 -41.87 5.32 -17.87
CA SER A 169 -43.26 5.14 -17.48
C SER A 169 -44.14 4.97 -18.72
N ASP A 170 -45.04 3.98 -18.69
CA ASP A 170 -46.00 3.75 -19.78
C ASP A 170 -47.06 4.86 -19.84
N GLN A 171 -47.23 5.62 -18.75
CA GLN A 171 -48.26 6.66 -18.61
C GLN A 171 -47.73 8.07 -18.91
N TYR A 172 -46.43 8.31 -18.72
CA TYR A 172 -45.82 9.64 -18.86
C TYR A 172 -44.44 9.51 -19.50
N LEU A 173 -44.34 9.90 -20.77
CA LEU A 173 -43.16 9.74 -21.63
C LEU A 173 -41.87 10.33 -21.04
N ASP A 174 -41.98 11.41 -20.25
CA ASP A 174 -40.86 12.13 -19.63
C ASP A 174 -40.62 11.72 -18.16
N THR A 175 -40.95 10.48 -17.79
CA THR A 175 -40.71 9.98 -16.43
C THR A 175 -40.21 8.55 -16.42
N PHE A 176 -39.38 8.23 -15.43
CA PHE A 176 -39.00 6.85 -15.13
C PHE A 176 -40.13 6.11 -14.40
N LYS A 177 -40.22 4.80 -14.60
CA LYS A 177 -41.09 3.92 -13.82
C LYS A 177 -40.84 4.10 -12.31
N ALA A 178 -41.88 3.90 -11.51
CA ALA A 178 -41.75 3.88 -10.05
C ALA A 178 -40.80 2.75 -9.61
N PRO A 179 -40.11 2.87 -8.45
CA PRO A 179 -39.16 1.86 -7.99
C PRO A 179 -39.73 0.43 -7.95
N VAL A 180 -40.99 0.27 -7.58
CA VAL A 180 -41.67 -1.05 -7.55
C VAL A 180 -41.73 -1.68 -8.94
N ASN A 181 -42.04 -0.89 -9.97
CA ASN A 181 -42.14 -1.37 -11.35
C ASN A 181 -40.75 -1.59 -11.95
N LEU A 182 -39.76 -0.77 -11.60
CA LEU A 182 -38.37 -0.99 -12.02
C LEU A 182 -37.81 -2.30 -11.45
N ILE A 183 -38.12 -2.65 -10.20
CA ILE A 183 -37.71 -3.94 -9.61
C ILE A 183 -38.29 -5.12 -10.39
N GLN A 184 -39.53 -5.02 -10.87
CA GLN A 184 -40.19 -6.07 -11.65
C GLN A 184 -39.55 -6.32 -13.02
N LEU A 185 -38.73 -5.37 -13.51
CA LEU A 185 -37.98 -5.52 -14.75
C LEU A 185 -36.70 -6.36 -14.59
N ALA A 186 -36.23 -6.55 -13.36
CA ALA A 186 -35.03 -7.33 -13.09
C ALA A 186 -35.35 -8.83 -13.17
N ASP A 187 -34.50 -9.56 -13.88
CA ASP A 187 -34.49 -11.03 -13.87
C ASP A 187 -33.82 -11.61 -12.61
N VAL A 188 -33.21 -10.74 -11.79
CA VAL A 188 -32.49 -11.08 -10.55
C VAL A 188 -32.89 -10.16 -9.39
N GLN A 189 -32.63 -10.60 -8.15
CA GLN A 189 -32.91 -9.78 -6.97
C GLN A 189 -31.88 -8.65 -6.81
N LEU A 190 -32.25 -7.43 -7.20
CA LEU A 190 -31.47 -6.20 -6.97
C LEU A 190 -31.61 -5.67 -5.53
N GLY A 191 -31.41 -6.55 -4.56
CA GLY A 191 -31.55 -6.30 -3.12
C GLY A 191 -30.23 -5.96 -2.42
N ASP A 192 -30.12 -6.37 -1.16
CA ASP A 192 -28.92 -6.13 -0.35
C ASP A 192 -27.70 -6.93 -0.81
N GLU A 193 -27.88 -8.16 -1.31
CA GLU A 193 -26.78 -8.98 -1.83
C GLU A 193 -26.11 -8.32 -3.05
N PHE A 194 -26.89 -7.86 -4.02
CA PHE A 194 -26.37 -7.11 -5.16
C PHE A 194 -25.65 -5.83 -4.71
N ARG A 195 -26.19 -5.12 -3.70
CA ARG A 195 -25.53 -3.95 -3.11
C ARG A 195 -24.21 -4.31 -2.44
N ARG A 196 -24.14 -5.40 -1.69
CA ARG A 196 -22.90 -5.91 -1.06
C ARG A 196 -21.86 -6.25 -2.11
N TYR A 197 -22.25 -6.93 -3.18
CA TYR A 197 -21.37 -7.20 -4.32
C TYR A 197 -20.80 -5.91 -4.95
N ILE A 198 -21.64 -4.92 -5.29
CA ILE A 198 -21.17 -3.64 -5.85
C ILE A 198 -20.24 -2.91 -4.87
N ASN A 199 -20.53 -2.96 -3.57
CA ASN A 199 -19.66 -2.40 -2.54
C ASN A 199 -18.32 -3.13 -2.49
N PHE A 200 -18.31 -4.46 -2.56
CA PHE A 200 -17.09 -5.27 -2.60
C PHE A 200 -16.21 -4.88 -3.78
N VAL A 201 -16.77 -4.79 -4.99
CA VAL A 201 -16.03 -4.30 -6.18
C VAL A 201 -15.48 -2.89 -5.95
N SER A 202 -16.27 -2.00 -5.32
CA SER A 202 -15.81 -0.65 -4.97
C SER A 202 -14.62 -0.67 -4.01
N TYR A 203 -14.64 -1.55 -3.02
CA TYR A 203 -13.58 -1.64 -2.02
C TYR A 203 -12.32 -2.27 -2.62
N SER A 204 -12.48 -3.27 -3.49
CA SER A 204 -11.41 -3.87 -4.27
C SER A 204 -10.71 -2.83 -5.14
N ALA A 205 -11.45 -1.98 -5.87
CA ALA A 205 -10.87 -0.89 -6.65
C ALA A 205 -10.07 0.09 -5.76
N CYS A 206 -10.61 0.46 -4.60
CA CYS A 206 -9.93 1.33 -3.64
C CYS A 206 -8.65 0.68 -3.08
N TYR A 207 -8.68 -0.63 -2.79
CA TYR A 207 -7.52 -1.37 -2.29
C TYR A 207 -6.40 -1.40 -3.33
N LEU A 208 -6.71 -1.75 -4.57
CA LEU A 208 -5.72 -1.79 -5.66
C LEU A 208 -5.04 -0.44 -5.86
N VAL A 209 -5.82 0.65 -5.90
CA VAL A 209 -5.27 2.00 -6.01
C VAL A 209 -4.39 2.33 -4.80
N ALA A 210 -4.89 2.14 -3.58
CA ALA A 210 -4.13 2.50 -2.37
C ALA A 210 -2.86 1.66 -2.18
N GLN A 211 -2.94 0.35 -2.42
CA GLN A 211 -1.83 -0.58 -2.21
C GLN A 211 -0.73 -0.42 -3.26
N TYR A 212 -1.06 -0.19 -4.53
CA TYR A 212 -0.05 -0.07 -5.58
C TYR A 212 0.51 1.35 -5.78
N THR A 213 -0.19 2.37 -5.28
CA THR A 213 0.35 3.75 -5.28
C THR A 213 1.08 4.08 -3.98
N GLY A 214 0.67 3.51 -2.85
CA GLY A 214 1.19 3.84 -1.53
C GLY A 214 0.88 5.29 -1.12
N MET A 215 -0.16 5.88 -1.70
CA MET A 215 -0.60 7.26 -1.41
C MET A 215 -0.97 7.43 0.07
N ARG A 216 -0.82 8.66 0.57
CA ARG A 216 -1.27 8.99 1.94
C ARG A 216 -2.80 9.04 1.96
N PRO A 217 -3.46 8.80 3.10
CA PRO A 217 -4.92 8.86 3.18
C PRO A 217 -5.52 10.20 2.72
N SER A 218 -4.82 11.31 2.98
CA SER A 218 -5.22 12.65 2.51
C SER A 218 -5.07 12.86 1.00
N GLU A 219 -4.22 12.07 0.34
CA GLU A 219 -4.07 12.10 -1.12
C GLU A 219 -5.13 11.20 -1.77
N LEU A 220 -5.39 10.04 -1.15
CA LEU A 220 -6.43 9.12 -1.58
C LEU A 220 -7.83 9.76 -1.55
N SER A 221 -8.13 10.59 -0.55
CA SER A 221 -9.43 11.27 -0.44
C SER A 221 -9.72 12.21 -1.60
N GLU A 222 -8.70 12.76 -2.27
CA GLU A 222 -8.85 13.77 -3.31
C GLU A 222 -8.75 13.22 -4.74
N ILE A 223 -8.81 11.88 -4.91
CA ILE A 223 -8.83 11.25 -6.23
C ILE A 223 -10.25 11.36 -6.81
N LEU A 224 -10.38 12.08 -7.93
CA LEU A 224 -11.61 12.15 -8.73
C LEU A 224 -11.55 11.13 -9.87
N VAL A 225 -12.45 10.16 -9.91
CA VAL A 225 -12.34 8.99 -10.81
C VAL A 225 -12.34 9.35 -12.30
N GLU A 226 -13.04 10.42 -12.70
CA GLU A 226 -13.16 10.80 -14.11
C GLU A 226 -11.97 11.62 -14.64
N SER A 227 -11.18 12.24 -13.75
CA SER A 227 -10.09 13.16 -14.13
C SER A 227 -8.73 12.78 -13.54
N CYS A 228 -8.63 11.69 -12.79
CA CYS A 228 -7.39 11.31 -12.11
C CYS A 228 -6.36 10.61 -13.02
N MET A 229 -6.64 10.39 -14.30
CA MET A 229 -5.75 9.65 -15.20
C MET A 229 -5.19 10.56 -16.28
N GLU A 230 -3.86 10.61 -16.38
CA GLU A 230 -3.12 11.33 -17.43
C GLU A 230 -2.15 10.37 -18.12
N GLN A 231 -1.93 10.57 -19.41
CA GLN A 231 -0.90 9.84 -20.15
C GLN A 231 0.27 10.79 -20.45
N GLU A 232 1.45 10.43 -19.98
CA GLU A 232 2.69 11.15 -20.27
C GLU A 232 3.70 10.20 -20.90
N ASN A 233 4.10 10.51 -22.13
CA ASN A 233 4.85 9.59 -22.99
C ASN A 233 4.08 8.26 -23.13
N ASP A 234 4.71 7.15 -22.77
CA ASP A 234 4.14 5.80 -22.81
C ASP A 234 3.62 5.32 -21.44
N TYR A 235 3.59 6.19 -20.43
CA TYR A 235 3.17 5.83 -19.08
C TYR A 235 1.84 6.47 -18.72
N TRP A 236 0.98 5.67 -18.10
CA TRP A 236 -0.23 6.14 -17.45
C TRP A 236 0.09 6.58 -16.03
N LEU A 237 -0.39 7.76 -15.66
CA LEU A 237 -0.17 8.39 -14.38
C LEU A 237 -1.51 8.67 -13.69
N LEU A 238 -1.56 8.39 -12.39
CA LEU A 238 -2.64 8.75 -11.49
C LEU A 238 -2.30 10.06 -10.79
N ILE A 239 -3.25 11.00 -10.76
CA ILE A 239 -3.11 12.31 -10.11
C ILE A 239 -4.12 12.49 -8.97
N SER A 240 -3.71 13.17 -7.90
CA SER A 240 -4.59 13.63 -6.82
C SER A 240 -4.76 15.14 -6.90
N ASN A 241 -5.91 15.66 -6.48
CA ASN A 241 -6.18 17.10 -6.47
C ASN A 241 -5.76 17.80 -5.17
N VAL A 242 -4.80 17.25 -4.41
CA VAL A 242 -4.33 17.87 -3.17
C VAL A 242 -3.52 19.12 -3.48
N ILE A 243 -4.18 20.29 -3.40
CA ILE A 243 -3.51 21.57 -3.42
C ILE A 243 -2.88 21.78 -2.04
N LYS A 244 -1.65 21.28 -1.84
CA LYS A 244 -0.84 21.74 -0.71
C LYS A 244 -0.65 23.25 -0.89
N HIS A 245 -1.08 24.06 0.08
CA HIS A 245 -0.99 25.54 0.09
C HIS A 245 0.45 26.12 0.02
N ARG A 246 1.39 25.47 -0.66
CA ARG A 246 2.75 25.94 -0.88
C ARG A 246 2.86 26.36 -2.34
N GLN A 247 3.05 27.66 -2.55
CA GLN A 247 3.34 28.26 -3.84
C GLN A 247 4.43 27.47 -4.57
N GLY A 248 4.05 26.78 -5.65
CA GLY A 248 4.72 26.57 -6.95
C GLY A 248 6.24 26.47 -7.10
N LEU A 249 7.04 26.35 -6.03
CA LEU A 249 8.51 26.34 -6.10
C LEU A 249 9.10 24.92 -6.21
N ALA A 250 8.29 23.88 -6.04
CA ALA A 250 8.71 22.48 -6.15
C ALA A 250 8.04 21.76 -7.33
N LYS A 251 8.06 22.35 -8.53
CA LYS A 251 7.68 21.67 -9.78
C LYS A 251 8.63 20.51 -10.19
N LEU A 252 9.55 20.12 -9.31
CA LEU A 252 10.48 19.02 -9.57
C LEU A 252 9.86 17.64 -9.25
N PHE A 253 8.75 17.59 -8.52
CA PHE A 253 8.12 16.35 -8.07
C PHE A 253 6.60 16.46 -8.19
N ASP A 254 6.07 16.28 -9.40
CA ASP A 254 4.63 16.30 -9.61
C ASP A 254 3.94 15.23 -8.73
N ASP A 255 2.76 15.56 -8.19
CA ASP A 255 1.89 14.65 -7.41
C ASP A 255 1.22 13.61 -8.34
N LYS A 256 2.06 12.83 -9.04
CA LYS A 256 1.70 11.79 -10.01
C LYS A 256 2.25 10.42 -9.59
N TRP A 257 1.46 9.36 -9.74
CA TRP A 257 1.84 7.98 -9.45
C TRP A 257 1.71 7.12 -10.69
N ILE A 258 2.60 6.15 -10.90
CA ILE A 258 2.46 5.23 -12.04
C ILE A 258 1.19 4.39 -11.87
N ALA A 259 0.33 4.41 -12.87
CA ALA A 259 -0.89 3.60 -12.93
C ALA A 259 -0.63 2.36 -13.77
N ILE A 260 -0.24 1.27 -13.10
CA ILE A 260 -0.10 -0.07 -13.71
C ILE A 260 -1.46 -0.57 -14.24
N PRO A 261 -1.49 -1.58 -15.14
CA PRO A 261 -2.74 -2.06 -15.75
C PRO A 261 -3.90 -2.31 -14.78
N ILE A 262 -3.67 -3.01 -13.66
CA ILE A 262 -4.73 -3.27 -12.68
C ILE A 262 -5.26 -2.02 -11.97
N VAL A 263 -4.42 -0.99 -11.81
CA VAL A 263 -4.84 0.31 -11.27
C VAL A 263 -5.74 1.03 -12.28
N ARG A 264 -5.42 0.93 -13.58
CA ARG A 264 -6.25 1.51 -14.66
C ARG A 264 -7.62 0.82 -14.71
N ASP A 265 -7.65 -0.50 -14.59
CA ASP A 265 -8.90 -1.27 -14.50
C ASP A 265 -9.69 -0.93 -13.23
N ALA A 266 -9.03 -0.76 -12.08
CA ALA A 266 -9.67 -0.32 -10.84
C ALA A 266 -10.33 1.06 -10.99
N ILE A 267 -9.65 2.04 -11.60
CA ILE A 267 -10.24 3.35 -11.88
C ILE A 267 -11.43 3.23 -12.84
N ARG A 268 -11.33 2.41 -13.89
CA ARG A 268 -12.44 2.17 -14.83
C ARG A 268 -13.67 1.58 -14.13
N ALA A 269 -13.47 0.61 -13.24
CA ALA A 269 -14.55 0.04 -12.42
C ALA A 269 -15.14 1.10 -11.47
N ALA A 270 -14.28 1.91 -10.84
CA ALA A 270 -14.70 3.00 -9.97
C ALA A 270 -15.52 4.07 -10.71
N CYS A 271 -15.19 4.42 -11.96
CA CYS A 271 -15.99 5.32 -12.80
C CYS A 271 -17.42 4.81 -13.04
N LEU A 272 -17.59 3.48 -13.21
CA LEU A 272 -18.93 2.89 -13.33
C LEU A 272 -19.68 2.96 -12.00
N ILE A 273 -19.02 2.60 -10.91
CA ILE A 273 -19.62 2.62 -9.56
C ILE A 273 -19.95 4.05 -9.10
N ALA A 274 -19.19 5.05 -9.53
CA ALA A 274 -19.48 6.46 -9.26
C ALA A 274 -20.87 6.87 -9.76
N LYS A 275 -21.40 6.25 -10.82
CA LYS A 275 -22.78 6.47 -11.31
C LYS A 275 -23.84 5.93 -10.35
N VAL A 276 -23.53 4.87 -9.60
CA VAL A 276 -24.40 4.36 -8.53
C VAL A 276 -24.37 5.30 -7.33
N LYS A 277 -23.18 5.77 -6.94
CA LYS A 277 -22.98 6.62 -5.76
C LYS A 277 -23.33 8.09 -6.00
N GLN A 278 -23.35 8.54 -7.25
CA GLN A 278 -23.40 9.96 -7.63
C GLN A 278 -22.35 10.79 -6.90
N ASN A 279 -21.14 10.23 -6.83
CA ASN A 279 -20.01 10.84 -6.14
C ASN A 279 -18.75 10.62 -6.98
N PRO A 280 -18.02 11.69 -7.36
CA PRO A 280 -16.86 11.60 -8.23
C PRO A 280 -15.59 11.16 -7.49
N TYR A 281 -15.58 11.14 -6.16
CA TYR A 281 -14.42 10.71 -5.38
C TYR A 281 -14.30 9.18 -5.38
N LEU A 282 -13.08 8.67 -5.58
CA LEU A 282 -12.79 7.24 -5.48
C LEU A 282 -13.12 6.70 -4.08
N PHE A 283 -12.68 7.43 -3.05
CA PHE A 283 -12.97 7.15 -1.67
C PHE A 283 -14.17 7.98 -1.22
N SER A 284 -15.35 7.36 -1.24
CA SER A 284 -16.62 8.00 -0.92
C SER A 284 -17.58 7.04 -0.23
N ASN A 285 -18.59 7.58 0.46
CA ASN A 285 -19.68 6.78 1.00
C ASN A 285 -20.36 5.95 -0.13
N VAL A 286 -20.82 4.74 0.22
CA VAL A 286 -21.57 3.82 -0.65
C VAL A 286 -23.02 4.27 -0.89
N ASP A 287 -23.53 5.18 -0.06
CA ASP A 287 -24.83 5.79 -0.25
C ASP A 287 -24.84 6.71 -1.47
N THR A 288 -25.95 6.66 -2.22
CA THR A 288 -26.15 7.54 -3.36
C THR A 288 -26.42 8.97 -2.88
N VAL A 289 -25.62 9.93 -3.34
CA VAL A 289 -25.79 11.37 -3.05
C VAL A 289 -27.11 11.84 -3.65
N ALA A 290 -27.90 12.60 -2.89
CA ALA A 290 -29.18 13.12 -3.37
C ALA A 290 -28.99 14.21 -4.44
N GLN A 291 -29.98 14.39 -5.32
CA GLN A 291 -29.89 15.43 -6.35
C GLN A 291 -29.74 16.82 -5.70
N GLY A 292 -28.75 17.58 -6.16
CA GLY A 292 -28.45 18.92 -5.63
C GLY A 292 -27.66 18.92 -4.32
N ALA A 293 -27.40 17.76 -3.71
CA ALA A 293 -26.49 17.67 -2.57
C ALA A 293 -25.03 17.63 -3.03
N GLU A 294 -24.14 18.17 -2.19
CA GLU A 294 -22.71 18.21 -2.49
C GLU A 294 -22.06 16.84 -2.22
N PRO A 295 -21.37 16.23 -3.19
CA PRO A 295 -20.64 14.99 -2.97
C PRO A 295 -19.40 15.27 -2.10
N THR A 296 -19.12 14.37 -1.16
CA THR A 296 -18.01 14.51 -0.23
C THR A 296 -17.02 13.36 -0.37
N SER A 297 -15.74 13.66 -0.18
CA SER A 297 -14.69 12.66 -0.05
C SER A 297 -14.75 11.99 1.33
N MET A 298 -14.11 10.83 1.44
CA MET A 298 -14.05 10.07 2.67
C MET A 298 -12.90 10.55 3.56
N THR A 299 -13.16 10.68 4.86
CA THR A 299 -12.12 10.96 5.86
C THR A 299 -11.21 9.75 6.07
N SER A 300 -10.04 9.96 6.69
CA SER A 300 -9.12 8.86 7.04
C SER A 300 -9.77 7.76 7.89
N THR A 301 -10.68 8.13 8.80
CA THR A 301 -11.47 7.17 9.59
C THR A 301 -12.42 6.38 8.70
N GLY A 302 -13.11 7.04 7.77
CA GLY A 302 -13.96 6.35 6.79
C GLY A 302 -13.16 5.36 5.93
N ILE A 303 -11.98 5.77 5.45
CA ILE A 303 -11.10 4.91 4.64
C ILE A 303 -10.71 3.66 5.42
N THR A 304 -10.45 3.81 6.72
CA THR A 304 -10.16 2.68 7.62
C THR A 304 -11.34 1.72 7.71
N LEU A 305 -12.57 2.22 7.91
CA LEU A 305 -13.77 1.39 7.97
C LEU A 305 -14.04 0.67 6.65
N GLN A 306 -13.81 1.35 5.52
CA GLN A 306 -13.95 0.75 4.20
C GLN A 306 -13.00 -0.44 4.00
N PHE A 307 -11.74 -0.28 4.39
CA PHE A 307 -10.77 -1.38 4.29
C PHE A 307 -11.05 -2.50 5.29
N ARG A 308 -11.57 -2.21 6.48
CA ARG A 308 -12.03 -3.26 7.40
C ARG A 308 -13.10 -4.12 6.75
N ALA A 309 -14.13 -3.50 6.17
CA ALA A 309 -15.19 -4.22 5.46
C ALA A 309 -14.66 -5.05 4.28
N PHE A 310 -13.62 -4.57 3.59
CA PHE A 310 -12.93 -5.35 2.55
C PHE A 310 -12.21 -6.58 3.11
N PHE A 311 -11.42 -6.40 4.18
CA PHE A 311 -10.67 -7.51 4.79
C PHE A 311 -11.60 -8.52 5.46
N GLU A 312 -12.70 -8.08 6.09
CA GLU A 312 -13.74 -8.97 6.65
C GLU A 312 -14.37 -9.88 5.59
N GLU A 313 -14.49 -9.41 4.35
CA GLU A 313 -15.08 -10.20 3.27
C GLU A 313 -14.14 -11.29 2.73
N ILE A 314 -12.83 -11.06 2.77
CA ILE A 314 -11.84 -11.96 2.13
C ILE A 314 -11.05 -12.82 3.11
N LEU A 315 -10.92 -12.39 4.38
CA LEU A 315 -10.12 -13.07 5.39
C LEU A 315 -10.99 -13.97 6.26
N THR A 316 -10.38 -14.98 6.87
CA THR A 316 -11.04 -15.70 7.97
C THR A 316 -11.13 -14.82 9.21
N ASP A 317 -12.06 -15.13 10.12
CA ASP A 317 -12.19 -14.40 11.39
C ASP A 317 -10.85 -14.34 12.16
N GLU A 318 -10.09 -15.43 12.17
CA GLU A 318 -8.77 -15.52 12.81
C GLU A 318 -7.73 -14.60 12.12
N GLU A 319 -7.66 -14.64 10.79
CA GLU A 319 -6.79 -13.77 9.99
C GLU A 319 -7.14 -12.30 10.23
N PHE A 320 -8.43 -11.95 10.22
CA PHE A 320 -8.92 -10.59 10.36
C PHE A 320 -8.69 -10.02 11.77
N GLU A 321 -9.01 -10.77 12.83
CA GLU A 321 -8.80 -10.32 14.21
C GLU A 321 -7.31 -10.15 14.56
N SER A 322 -6.43 -10.92 13.91
CA SER A 322 -4.99 -10.74 14.02
C SER A 322 -4.47 -9.49 13.29
N LEU A 323 -5.27 -8.93 12.37
CA LEU A 323 -4.87 -7.85 11.48
C LEU A 323 -4.98 -6.48 12.15
N ALA A 324 -3.84 -5.96 12.60
CA ALA A 324 -3.75 -4.61 13.16
C ALA A 324 -3.68 -3.54 12.05
N PHE A 325 -4.77 -3.30 11.32
CA PHE A 325 -4.80 -2.43 10.14
C PHE A 325 -4.92 -0.92 10.44
N SER A 326 -4.21 -0.11 9.65
CA SER A 326 -4.43 1.32 9.48
C SER A 326 -4.25 1.70 8.00
N PRO A 327 -4.78 2.83 7.52
CA PRO A 327 -4.55 3.25 6.13
C PRO A 327 -3.06 3.38 5.74
N TYR A 328 -2.17 3.68 6.71
CA TYR A 328 -0.72 3.72 6.49
C TYR A 328 -0.09 2.34 6.31
N THR A 329 -0.76 1.27 6.75
CA THR A 329 -0.31 -0.11 6.58
C THR A 329 -0.07 -0.42 5.11
N LEU A 330 -0.98 -0.06 4.20
CA LEU A 330 -0.85 -0.31 2.76
C LEU A 330 0.40 0.35 2.16
N ARG A 331 0.69 1.58 2.58
CA ARG A 331 1.89 2.32 2.17
C ARG A 331 3.17 1.64 2.66
N HIS A 332 3.19 1.16 3.90
CA HIS A 332 4.33 0.44 4.45
C HIS A 332 4.51 -0.93 3.80
N THR A 333 3.41 -1.64 3.52
CA THR A 333 3.38 -2.89 2.76
C THR A 333 3.98 -2.68 1.37
N LEU A 334 3.61 -1.61 0.66
CA LEU A 334 4.21 -1.30 -0.65
C LEU A 334 5.72 -1.06 -0.52
N ALA A 335 6.15 -0.25 0.44
CA ALA A 335 7.56 0.02 0.69
C ALA A 335 8.36 -1.26 0.97
N HIS A 336 7.78 -2.16 1.78
CA HIS A 336 8.34 -3.47 2.11
C HIS A 336 8.47 -4.34 0.84
N HIS A 337 7.42 -4.47 0.03
CA HIS A 337 7.47 -5.29 -1.19
C HIS A 337 8.38 -4.69 -2.27
N MET A 338 8.46 -3.37 -2.40
CA MET A 338 9.43 -2.73 -3.30
C MET A 338 10.87 -3.01 -2.85
N ALA A 339 11.13 -2.97 -1.54
CA ALA A 339 12.44 -3.35 -0.99
C ALA A 339 12.71 -4.85 -1.18
N ARG A 340 11.69 -5.71 -1.02
CA ARG A 340 11.74 -7.15 -1.33
C ARG A 340 11.82 -7.45 -2.84
N ALA A 341 11.66 -6.45 -3.69
CA ALA A 341 11.95 -6.56 -5.12
C ALA A 341 13.32 -5.96 -5.48
N GLU A 342 14.14 -5.64 -4.47
CA GLU A 342 15.43 -4.95 -4.59
C GLU A 342 15.38 -3.63 -5.37
N LEU A 343 14.22 -2.95 -5.34
CA LEU A 343 14.13 -1.62 -5.91
C LEU A 343 15.00 -0.66 -5.08
N GLY A 344 15.85 0.08 -5.78
CA GLY A 344 16.76 1.03 -5.14
C GLY A 344 16.00 2.07 -4.32
N LEU A 345 16.61 2.49 -3.20
CA LEU A 345 16.07 3.53 -2.33
C LEU A 345 15.60 4.80 -3.08
N PRO A 346 16.28 5.28 -4.14
CA PRO A 346 15.77 6.41 -4.93
C PRO A 346 14.38 6.15 -5.53
N PHE A 347 14.14 4.96 -6.08
CA PHE A 347 12.83 4.58 -6.66
C PHE A 347 11.74 4.51 -5.60
N ILE A 348 12.01 3.84 -4.47
CA ILE A 348 11.06 3.75 -3.35
C ILE A 348 10.74 5.15 -2.83
N SER A 349 11.76 5.99 -2.68
CA SER A 349 11.60 7.38 -2.21
C SER A 349 10.80 8.23 -3.20
N HIS A 350 10.99 8.01 -4.50
CA HIS A 350 10.24 8.71 -5.54
C HIS A 350 8.76 8.32 -5.51
N GLN A 351 8.46 7.02 -5.53
CA GLN A 351 7.08 6.48 -5.47
C GLN A 351 6.34 6.99 -4.22
N LEU A 352 7.02 6.98 -3.08
CA LEU A 352 6.44 7.42 -1.81
C LEU A 352 6.51 8.94 -1.59
N LYS A 353 7.01 9.74 -2.54
CA LYS A 353 7.11 11.21 -2.41
C LYS A 353 7.93 11.67 -1.20
N HIS A 354 9.04 10.96 -0.93
CA HIS A 354 10.06 11.33 0.06
C HIS A 354 11.34 11.88 -0.59
N PHE A 355 11.45 11.82 -1.92
CA PHE A 355 12.65 12.26 -2.64
C PHE A 355 12.88 13.78 -2.57
N GLY A 356 11.82 14.60 -2.58
CA GLY A 356 11.95 16.05 -2.38
C GLY A 356 12.50 16.45 -1.00
N ASP A 357 12.22 15.65 0.03
CA ASP A 357 12.81 15.81 1.37
C ASP A 357 14.30 15.42 1.40
N LEU A 358 14.71 14.50 0.51
CA LEU A 358 16.08 14.00 0.37
C LEU A 358 16.98 14.96 -0.42
N VAL A 359 16.48 15.55 -1.50
CA VAL A 359 17.29 16.42 -2.39
C VAL A 359 17.31 17.87 -1.92
N GLY A 360 16.40 18.26 -1.02
CA GLY A 360 16.27 19.64 -0.56
C GLY A 360 15.67 20.50 -1.67
N GLY A 361 14.52 21.14 -1.40
CA GLY A 361 14.01 22.16 -2.30
C GLY A 361 15.07 23.23 -2.52
N ALA A 362 15.30 23.61 -3.78
CA ALA A 362 16.15 24.74 -4.15
C ALA A 362 15.61 26.01 -3.45
N GLY A 363 16.11 26.31 -2.26
CA GLY A 363 15.61 27.43 -1.45
C GLY A 363 15.70 27.28 0.06
N GLN A 364 16.03 26.12 0.63
CA GLN A 364 16.28 26.02 2.07
C GLN A 364 17.60 25.30 2.39
N ASN A 365 18.46 26.01 3.12
CA ASN A 365 19.75 25.57 3.65
C ASN A 365 19.68 24.23 4.41
N LYS A 366 19.72 23.12 3.68
CA LYS A 366 20.18 21.82 4.17
C LYS A 366 21.26 21.33 3.23
N SER A 367 22.48 21.81 3.46
CA SER A 367 23.67 21.24 2.84
C SER A 367 23.84 19.81 3.36
N PHE A 368 23.57 18.81 2.54
CA PHE A 368 24.08 17.47 2.79
C PHE A 368 25.48 17.39 2.20
N SER A 369 26.45 16.90 2.99
CA SER A 369 27.81 16.68 2.47
C SER A 369 27.77 15.60 1.37
N GLU A 370 28.66 15.68 0.39
CA GLU A 370 28.85 14.65 -0.65
C GLU A 370 29.00 13.23 -0.06
N VAL A 371 29.54 13.14 1.15
CA VAL A 371 29.74 11.90 1.91
C VAL A 371 28.42 11.35 2.48
N SER A 372 27.38 12.19 2.64
CA SER A 372 26.06 11.82 3.18
C SER A 372 25.10 11.22 2.14
N LEU A 373 25.39 11.40 0.85
CA LEU A 373 24.71 10.70 -0.26
C LEU A 373 25.26 9.26 -0.45
N GLY A 374 26.48 9.01 0.03
CA GLY A 374 27.11 7.69 0.03
C GLY A 374 26.54 6.80 1.13
N TYR A 375 25.72 5.82 0.74
CA TYR A 375 25.50 4.55 1.44
C TYR A 375 25.13 4.64 2.95
N GLY A 376 23.82 4.54 3.22
CA GLY A 376 23.28 4.18 4.54
C GLY A 376 22.40 5.24 5.18
N ALA A 377 22.65 6.53 4.94
CA ALA A 377 21.86 7.61 5.50
C ALA A 377 20.45 7.72 4.89
N ILE A 378 20.24 7.29 3.64
CA ILE A 378 18.94 7.39 2.93
C ILE A 378 17.88 6.50 3.59
N ALA A 379 18.24 5.27 3.97
CA ALA A 379 17.35 4.37 4.73
C ALA A 379 16.98 4.96 6.11
N VAL A 380 17.94 5.64 6.76
CA VAL A 380 17.76 6.35 8.04
C VAL A 380 16.92 7.62 7.89
N ILE A 381 17.03 8.33 6.77
CA ILE A 381 16.26 9.55 6.47
C ILE A 381 14.81 9.20 6.09
N LEU A 382 14.59 8.10 5.35
CA LEU A 382 13.26 7.55 5.11
C LEU A 382 12.56 7.09 6.41
N SER A 383 13.33 6.62 7.39
CA SER A 383 12.81 6.32 8.74
C SER A 383 12.56 7.56 9.59
N LYS A 384 13.18 8.71 9.29
CA LYS A 384 12.97 9.97 10.04
C LYS A 384 11.63 10.66 9.75
N GLY A 385 10.76 10.06 8.93
CA GLY A 385 9.35 10.44 8.83
C GLY A 385 8.53 10.22 10.12
N GLY A 386 9.09 9.56 11.14
CA GLY A 386 8.49 9.40 12.46
C GLY A 386 9.54 9.07 13.52
N ARG A 387 9.40 9.66 14.71
CA ARG A 387 10.27 9.47 15.89
C ARG A 387 10.55 7.96 16.13
N SER A 388 11.82 7.57 16.03
CA SER A 388 12.27 6.20 15.76
C SER A 388 12.64 5.37 17.00
N GLY A 389 12.07 4.17 17.07
CA GLY A 389 12.51 3.03 17.90
C GLY A 389 12.25 1.63 17.29
N GLY A 390 11.41 1.51 16.24
CA GLY A 390 11.01 0.23 15.61
C GLY A 390 11.71 -0.12 14.28
N LYS A 391 11.53 -1.37 13.81
CA LYS A 391 12.06 -1.89 12.53
C LYS A 391 11.37 -1.23 11.32
N THR A 392 12.15 -0.75 10.36
CA THR A 392 11.66 -0.15 9.11
C THR A 392 11.23 -1.20 8.08
N PRO A 393 10.38 -0.86 7.09
CA PRO A 393 10.00 -1.80 6.01
C PRO A 393 11.19 -2.43 5.27
N LEU A 394 12.27 -1.67 5.09
CA LEU A 394 13.51 -2.15 4.49
C LEU A 394 14.21 -3.19 5.39
N GLN A 395 14.34 -2.91 6.68
CA GLN A 395 14.92 -3.85 7.64
C GLN A 395 14.09 -5.13 7.76
N MET A 396 12.76 -5.03 7.64
CA MET A 396 11.87 -6.18 7.62
C MET A 396 12.09 -7.04 6.37
N ALA A 397 12.28 -6.43 5.20
CA ALA A 397 12.61 -7.15 3.97
C ALA A 397 13.99 -7.83 4.04
N GLU A 398 15.01 -7.14 4.56
CA GLU A 398 16.34 -7.72 4.79
C GLU A 398 16.30 -8.93 5.74
N GLU A 399 15.51 -8.83 6.82
CA GLU A 399 15.31 -9.93 7.77
C GLU A 399 14.57 -11.11 7.16
N GLU A 400 13.55 -10.88 6.33
CA GLU A 400 12.85 -11.93 5.58
C GLU A 400 13.81 -12.69 4.66
N TYR A 401 14.65 -11.98 3.89
CA TYR A 401 15.64 -12.61 3.03
C TYR A 401 16.65 -13.44 3.81
N MET A 402 17.20 -12.87 4.88
CA MET A 402 18.16 -13.57 5.73
C MET A 402 17.55 -14.81 6.36
N THR A 403 16.31 -14.70 6.83
CA THR A 403 15.55 -15.83 7.37
C THR A 403 15.39 -16.90 6.29
N SER A 404 14.90 -16.52 5.11
CA SER A 404 14.64 -17.47 4.02
C SER A 404 15.92 -18.12 3.47
N PHE A 405 17.03 -17.40 3.41
CA PHE A 405 18.31 -17.92 2.92
C PHE A 405 19.05 -18.77 3.96
N CYS A 406 18.98 -18.40 5.25
CA CYS A 406 19.75 -19.05 6.30
C CYS A 406 18.95 -20.12 7.07
N ASP A 407 17.68 -20.36 6.75
CA ASP A 407 16.84 -21.30 7.48
C ASP A 407 17.42 -22.74 7.43
N PRO A 408 17.88 -23.32 8.56
CA PRO A 408 18.37 -24.70 8.59
C PRO A 408 17.26 -25.73 8.27
N ASP A 409 16.00 -25.38 8.51
CA ASP A 409 14.84 -26.25 8.32
C ASP A 409 14.16 -26.01 6.96
N GLY A 410 14.51 -24.91 6.29
CA GLY A 410 13.89 -24.45 5.06
C GLY A 410 13.98 -25.43 3.88
N ASN A 411 13.06 -25.26 2.93
CA ASN A 411 13.07 -25.94 1.65
C ASN A 411 13.79 -25.08 0.61
N TYR A 412 14.69 -25.70 -0.14
CA TYR A 412 15.56 -25.05 -1.10
C TYR A 412 15.55 -25.83 -2.41
N ALA A 413 15.27 -25.20 -3.53
CA ALA A 413 15.34 -25.80 -4.86
C ALA A 413 16.65 -25.43 -5.59
N GLY A 414 17.02 -26.25 -6.57
CA GLY A 414 18.22 -26.09 -7.40
C GLY A 414 19.38 -27.02 -7.06
N PRO A 415 20.45 -27.04 -7.88
CA PRO A 415 21.51 -28.06 -7.80
C PRO A 415 22.33 -27.96 -6.50
N ASN A 416 22.41 -26.77 -5.90
CA ASN A 416 23.15 -26.54 -4.66
C ASN A 416 22.30 -26.68 -3.38
N ALA A 417 21.01 -26.98 -3.51
CA ALA A 417 20.05 -26.95 -2.41
C ALA A 417 20.44 -27.83 -1.21
N GLN A 418 20.79 -29.10 -1.47
CA GLN A 418 21.12 -30.05 -0.40
C GLN A 418 22.39 -29.64 0.35
N THR A 419 23.42 -29.22 -0.39
CA THR A 419 24.69 -28.73 0.16
C THR A 419 24.47 -27.47 1.00
N HIS A 420 23.64 -26.55 0.50
CA HIS A 420 23.24 -25.33 1.21
C HIS A 420 22.55 -25.65 2.54
N LYS A 421 21.52 -26.50 2.52
CA LYS A 421 20.77 -26.91 3.71
C LYS A 421 21.68 -27.55 4.75
N ALA A 422 22.56 -28.47 4.35
CA ALA A 422 23.52 -29.12 5.23
C ALA A 422 24.49 -28.10 5.88
N ARG A 423 24.94 -27.11 5.10
CA ARG A 423 25.79 -26.02 5.61
C ARG A 423 25.06 -25.16 6.64
N MET A 424 23.83 -24.73 6.35
CA MET A 424 23.05 -23.91 7.28
C MET A 424 22.77 -24.67 8.58
N LYS A 425 22.37 -25.94 8.50
CA LYS A 425 22.17 -26.80 9.67
C LYS A 425 23.42 -26.85 10.57
N LYS A 426 24.59 -27.13 9.98
CA LYS A 426 25.87 -27.14 10.72
C LYS A 426 26.19 -25.80 11.39
N VAL A 427 25.91 -24.68 10.73
CA VAL A 427 26.15 -23.33 11.27
C VAL A 427 25.23 -23.06 12.46
N PHE A 428 23.94 -23.35 12.32
CA PHE A 428 22.96 -23.13 13.38
C PHE A 428 23.16 -24.08 14.56
N ASP A 429 23.46 -25.36 14.33
CA ASP A 429 23.77 -26.33 15.38
C ASP A 429 24.92 -25.84 16.28
N GLY A 430 25.96 -25.24 15.69
CA GLY A 430 27.08 -24.68 16.43
C GLY A 430 26.70 -23.50 17.34
N TYR A 431 25.85 -22.59 16.85
CA TYR A 431 25.37 -21.45 17.67
C TYR A 431 24.32 -21.86 18.69
N MET A 432 23.45 -22.82 18.36
CA MET A 432 22.43 -23.35 19.28
C MET A 432 23.09 -24.14 20.41
N ALA A 433 24.18 -24.87 20.15
CA ALA A 433 24.99 -25.51 21.19
C ALA A 433 25.63 -24.49 22.16
N ALA A 434 25.86 -23.25 21.69
CA ALA A 434 26.35 -22.14 22.52
C ALA A 434 25.23 -21.38 23.26
N GLY A 435 23.97 -21.83 23.15
CA GLY A 435 22.81 -21.28 23.87
C GLY A 435 22.05 -20.17 23.16
N TYR A 436 22.33 -19.88 21.89
CA TYR A 436 21.59 -18.89 21.11
C TYR A 436 20.34 -19.47 20.46
N THR A 437 19.25 -18.70 20.41
CA THR A 437 18.06 -19.08 19.64
C THR A 437 18.23 -18.79 18.15
N LYS A 438 17.43 -19.45 17.30
CA LYS A 438 17.42 -19.25 15.84
C LYS A 438 17.19 -17.78 15.47
N GLU A 439 16.26 -17.13 16.16
CA GLU A 439 15.88 -15.72 15.94
C GLU A 439 17.02 -14.77 16.33
N GLN A 440 17.74 -15.08 17.42
CA GLN A 440 18.91 -14.30 17.84
C GLN A 440 20.03 -14.40 16.82
N ILE A 441 20.28 -15.60 16.28
CA ILE A 441 21.30 -15.82 15.25
C ILE A 441 20.97 -15.02 13.99
N ILE A 442 19.74 -15.12 13.49
CA ILE A 442 19.28 -14.39 12.30
C ILE A 442 19.38 -12.88 12.51
N THR A 443 18.92 -12.38 13.66
CA THR A 443 19.01 -10.95 14.01
C THR A 443 20.46 -10.44 13.96
N GLN A 444 21.41 -11.23 14.45
CA GLN A 444 22.84 -10.88 14.38
C GLN A 444 23.39 -10.96 12.96
N MET A 445 22.93 -11.91 12.14
CA MET A 445 23.30 -11.99 10.71
C MET A 445 22.82 -10.77 9.92
N VAL A 446 21.57 -10.33 10.15
CA VAL A 446 21.02 -9.10 9.57
C VAL A 446 21.85 -7.88 9.99
N LYS A 447 22.16 -7.75 11.29
CA LYS A 447 22.99 -6.64 11.81
C LYS A 447 24.39 -6.61 11.19
N LYS A 448 24.98 -7.77 10.91
CA LYS A 448 26.30 -7.89 10.28
C LYS A 448 26.26 -7.72 8.76
N ARG A 449 25.09 -7.49 8.15
CA ARG A 449 24.88 -7.28 6.71
C ARG A 449 25.61 -8.33 5.86
N LEU A 450 25.24 -9.60 6.06
CA LEU A 450 25.70 -10.66 5.16
C LEU A 450 25.36 -10.26 3.71
N ALA A 451 26.35 -10.30 2.81
CA ALA A 451 26.10 -10.01 1.41
C ALA A 451 25.40 -11.21 0.78
N ILE A 452 24.09 -11.11 0.58
CA ILE A 452 23.31 -12.03 -0.24
C ILE A 452 23.03 -11.33 -1.57
N ILE A 453 23.28 -12.02 -2.69
CA ILE A 453 22.98 -11.51 -4.02
C ILE A 453 21.66 -12.18 -4.46
N ASN A 454 20.56 -11.43 -4.48
CA ASN A 454 19.35 -11.90 -5.13
C ASN A 454 19.48 -11.67 -6.64
N VAL A 455 19.08 -12.67 -7.44
CA VAL A 455 19.05 -12.58 -8.91
C VAL A 455 17.61 -12.63 -9.42
N GLY A 456 16.64 -12.28 -8.58
CA GLY A 456 15.20 -12.24 -8.87
C GLY A 456 14.52 -13.60 -8.72
N GLN A 457 15.04 -14.65 -9.38
CA GLN A 457 14.47 -16.01 -9.32
C GLN A 457 15.11 -16.89 -8.23
N GLY A 458 16.15 -16.41 -7.54
CA GLY A 458 16.92 -17.17 -6.55
C GLY A 458 18.06 -16.35 -5.94
N PHE A 459 18.80 -16.95 -5.00
CA PHE A 459 20.00 -16.36 -4.39
C PHE A 459 21.27 -16.92 -5.04
N CYS A 460 22.22 -16.04 -5.36
CA CYS A 460 23.53 -16.38 -5.89
C CYS A 460 24.61 -16.29 -4.81
N TYR A 461 25.43 -17.33 -4.71
CA TYR A 461 26.56 -17.36 -3.81
C TYR A 461 27.74 -16.49 -4.24
N GLY A 462 27.86 -16.15 -5.53
CA GLY A 462 28.98 -15.36 -6.08
C GLY A 462 30.38 -15.97 -5.90
N MET A 463 30.48 -17.20 -5.37
CA MET A 463 31.70 -17.74 -4.77
C MET A 463 32.50 -18.69 -5.66
N LYS A 464 32.03 -19.00 -6.87
CA LYS A 464 32.79 -19.85 -7.80
C LYS A 464 32.76 -19.29 -9.21
N ARG A 465 33.95 -19.08 -9.79
CA ARG A 465 34.12 -19.16 -11.25
C ARG A 465 33.76 -20.60 -11.61
N GLU A 466 32.59 -20.83 -12.21
CA GLU A 466 32.40 -22.07 -12.95
C GLU A 466 33.38 -22.08 -14.13
N GLU A 467 33.87 -23.25 -14.51
CA GLU A 467 34.35 -23.44 -15.87
C GLU A 467 33.21 -22.99 -16.79
N HIS A 468 33.50 -22.09 -17.73
CA HIS A 468 32.48 -21.47 -18.58
C HIS A 468 31.68 -22.57 -19.30
N ASP A 469 30.45 -22.80 -18.84
CA ASP A 469 29.50 -23.67 -19.53
C ASP A 469 28.88 -22.87 -20.66
N GLU A 470 29.30 -23.12 -21.90
CA GLU A 470 28.77 -22.43 -23.09
C GLU A 470 27.25 -22.63 -23.27
N SER A 471 26.64 -23.62 -22.59
CA SER A 471 25.19 -23.86 -22.61
C SER A 471 24.42 -23.04 -21.58
N LEU A 472 25.09 -22.38 -20.62
CA LEU A 472 24.47 -21.55 -19.59
C LEU A 472 24.89 -20.08 -19.74
N PRO A 473 24.02 -19.19 -20.26
CA PRO A 473 24.36 -17.79 -20.41
C PRO A 473 24.37 -17.10 -19.03
N CYS A 474 25.50 -17.13 -18.33
CA CYS A 474 25.75 -16.26 -17.18
C CYS A 474 26.00 -14.83 -17.69
N ILE A 475 24.93 -14.11 -17.97
CA ILE A 475 24.94 -12.68 -18.31
C ILE A 475 24.28 -11.98 -17.11
N GLY A 476 25.09 -11.35 -16.26
CA GLY A 476 24.74 -10.96 -14.88
C GLY A 476 23.34 -10.37 -14.63
N SER A 477 22.82 -10.63 -13.42
CA SER A 477 21.60 -10.10 -12.77
C SER A 477 20.25 -10.17 -13.50
N LEU A 478 20.17 -10.15 -14.83
CA LEU A 478 18.90 -9.99 -15.56
C LEU A 478 18.45 -11.26 -16.32
N ARG A 479 19.30 -12.28 -16.45
CA ARG A 479 18.96 -13.57 -17.12
C ARG A 479 19.64 -14.78 -16.48
N CYS A 480 19.62 -14.87 -15.14
CA CYS A 480 20.08 -16.07 -14.44
C CYS A 480 18.93 -17.07 -14.33
N ASN A 481 19.15 -18.33 -14.70
CA ASN A 481 18.23 -19.43 -14.34
C ASN A 481 18.82 -20.16 -13.10
N PRO A 482 18.34 -19.85 -11.88
CA PRO A 482 18.94 -20.38 -10.67
C PRO A 482 18.63 -21.86 -10.44
N ILE A 483 17.68 -22.47 -11.16
CA ILE A 483 17.47 -23.92 -11.05
C ILE A 483 18.50 -24.73 -11.87
N ARG A 484 19.18 -24.10 -12.82
CA ARG A 484 20.23 -24.76 -13.61
C ARG A 484 21.65 -24.41 -13.11
N CYS A 485 21.80 -23.37 -12.29
CA CYS A 485 23.11 -22.89 -11.80
C CYS A 485 23.54 -23.57 -10.49
N LYS A 486 24.77 -24.12 -10.43
CA LYS A 486 25.30 -24.78 -9.21
C LYS A 486 25.74 -23.79 -8.12
N ASN A 487 25.75 -22.50 -8.43
CA ASN A 487 26.04 -21.43 -7.49
C ASN A 487 24.78 -20.75 -6.94
N ALA A 488 23.60 -21.18 -7.38
CA ALA A 488 22.34 -20.58 -6.96
C ALA A 488 21.53 -21.52 -6.07
N VAL A 489 20.66 -20.92 -5.27
CA VAL A 489 19.64 -21.63 -4.49
C VAL A 489 18.34 -20.85 -4.55
N VAL A 490 17.24 -21.55 -4.77
CA VAL A 490 15.90 -20.95 -4.77
C VAL A 490 15.22 -21.31 -3.46
N SER A 491 14.74 -20.31 -2.73
CA SER A 491 13.93 -20.50 -1.52
C SER A 491 12.49 -19.98 -1.71
N LYS A 492 11.63 -20.24 -0.71
CA LYS A 492 10.21 -19.86 -0.67
C LYS A 492 9.93 -18.39 -1.04
N VAL A 493 10.84 -17.47 -0.69
CA VAL A 493 10.69 -16.03 -0.99
C VAL A 493 10.57 -15.73 -2.50
N HIS A 494 11.06 -16.62 -3.37
CA HIS A 494 11.03 -16.48 -4.83
C HIS A 494 9.82 -17.15 -5.48
N ALA A 495 8.99 -17.89 -4.73
CA ALA A 495 7.82 -18.56 -5.28
C ALA A 495 6.91 -17.63 -6.11
N PRO A 496 6.63 -16.37 -5.70
CA PRO A 496 5.84 -15.46 -6.52
C PRO A 496 6.44 -15.20 -7.91
N LYS A 497 7.77 -15.12 -8.02
CA LYS A 497 8.44 -14.89 -9.31
C LYS A 497 8.35 -16.11 -10.22
N TRP A 498 8.39 -17.31 -9.65
CA TRP A 498 8.20 -18.55 -10.41
C TRP A 498 6.74 -18.74 -10.88
N ARG A 499 5.75 -18.31 -10.08
CA ARG A 499 4.36 -18.23 -10.56
C ARG A 499 4.22 -17.25 -11.72
N GLU A 500 4.86 -16.09 -11.65
CA GLU A 500 4.86 -15.11 -12.75
C GLU A 500 5.44 -15.70 -14.04
N VAL A 501 6.56 -16.44 -13.94
CA VAL A 501 7.15 -17.15 -15.09
C VAL A 501 6.14 -18.12 -15.68
N TYR A 502 5.46 -18.93 -14.86
CA TYR A 502 4.44 -19.86 -15.35
C TYR A 502 3.32 -19.14 -16.13
N VAL A 503 2.75 -18.09 -15.55
CA VAL A 503 1.61 -17.36 -16.13
C VAL A 503 2.00 -16.57 -17.38
N GLN A 504 3.15 -15.91 -17.40
CA GLN A 504 3.62 -15.18 -18.58
C GLN A 504 3.86 -16.11 -19.78
N ASN A 505 4.41 -17.29 -19.54
CA ASN A 505 4.62 -18.27 -20.60
C ASN A 505 3.29 -18.91 -21.05
N SER A 506 2.32 -19.12 -20.16
CA SER A 506 0.98 -19.60 -20.57
C SER A 506 0.24 -18.57 -21.44
N LEU A 507 0.33 -17.28 -21.09
CA LEU A 507 -0.16 -16.16 -21.87
C LEU A 507 0.51 -16.11 -23.25
N ALA A 508 1.84 -16.24 -23.30
CA ALA A 508 2.57 -16.27 -24.56
C ALA A 508 2.12 -17.44 -25.43
N LEU A 509 1.94 -18.65 -24.88
CA LEU A 509 1.43 -19.82 -25.63
C LEU A 509 0.04 -19.61 -26.22
N SER A 510 -0.81 -18.80 -25.58
CA SER A 510 -2.15 -18.49 -26.09
C SER A 510 -2.14 -17.55 -27.31
N SER A 511 -1.00 -16.91 -27.61
CA SER A 511 -0.85 -16.00 -28.75
C SER A 511 -0.61 -16.75 -30.07
N PRO A 512 -1.28 -16.35 -31.19
CA PRO A 512 -1.08 -16.96 -32.51
C PRO A 512 0.37 -16.86 -33.05
N ALA A 513 1.19 -15.98 -32.49
CA ALA A 513 2.56 -15.73 -32.91
C ALA A 513 3.59 -16.74 -32.34
N SER A 514 3.17 -17.66 -31.47
CA SER A 514 4.08 -18.45 -30.63
C SER A 514 4.52 -19.78 -31.22
N ALA A 515 4.10 -20.11 -32.45
CA ALA A 515 4.35 -21.42 -33.09
C ALA A 515 5.84 -21.79 -33.23
N GLN A 516 6.75 -20.80 -33.25
CA GLN A 516 8.19 -21.04 -33.36
C GLN A 516 8.89 -21.22 -31.99
N VAL A 517 8.24 -20.83 -30.89
CA VAL A 517 8.83 -20.79 -29.54
C VAL A 517 8.03 -21.66 -28.55
N GLU A 518 7.01 -22.37 -29.04
CA GLU A 518 6.08 -23.17 -28.21
C GLU A 518 6.81 -24.18 -27.31
N GLU A 519 7.82 -24.88 -27.83
CA GLU A 519 8.60 -25.86 -27.07
C GLU A 519 9.36 -25.20 -25.91
N GLU A 520 9.98 -24.05 -26.16
CA GLU A 520 10.72 -23.29 -25.13
C GLU A 520 9.77 -22.75 -24.05
N LEU A 521 8.61 -22.23 -24.44
CA LEU A 521 7.60 -21.72 -23.52
C LEU A 521 7.03 -22.84 -22.62
N ARG A 522 6.75 -24.02 -23.20
CA ARG A 522 6.29 -25.20 -22.43
C ARG A 522 7.37 -25.69 -21.47
N ALA A 523 8.63 -25.74 -21.91
CA ALA A 523 9.74 -26.11 -21.04
C ALA A 523 9.89 -25.15 -19.85
N ALA A 524 9.79 -23.83 -20.09
CA ALA A 524 9.85 -22.83 -19.03
C ALA A 524 8.68 -22.97 -18.02
N MET A 525 7.48 -23.32 -18.50
CA MET A 525 6.34 -23.60 -17.63
C MET A 525 6.55 -24.83 -16.74
N GLU A 526 7.03 -25.94 -17.30
CA GLU A 526 7.31 -27.15 -16.52
C GLU A 526 8.43 -26.94 -15.50
N GLU A 527 9.45 -26.15 -15.84
CA GLU A 527 10.48 -25.74 -14.87
C GLU A 527 9.90 -24.94 -13.72
N ALA A 528 9.07 -23.94 -14.02
CA ALA A 528 8.42 -23.13 -13.00
C ALA A 528 7.52 -23.95 -12.09
N LYS A 529 6.74 -24.87 -12.68
CA LYS A 529 5.90 -25.83 -11.95
C LYS A 529 6.73 -26.70 -11.02
N GLY A 530 7.81 -27.30 -11.51
CA GLY A 530 8.70 -28.15 -10.70
C GLY A 530 9.34 -27.40 -9.53
N VAL A 531 9.72 -26.13 -9.72
CA VAL A 531 10.23 -25.28 -8.62
C VAL A 531 9.17 -25.10 -7.53
N LEU A 532 7.95 -24.73 -7.92
CA LEU A 532 6.86 -24.46 -6.97
C LEU A 532 6.48 -25.72 -6.18
N GLU A 533 6.33 -26.85 -6.86
CA GLU A 533 6.06 -28.15 -6.22
C GLU A 533 7.18 -28.53 -5.23
N TYR A 534 8.44 -28.33 -5.59
CA TYR A 534 9.58 -28.61 -4.70
C TYR A 534 9.61 -27.71 -3.46
N LEU A 535 9.16 -26.45 -3.60
CA LEU A 535 9.04 -25.52 -2.47
C LEU A 535 7.82 -25.80 -1.58
N GLY A 536 6.92 -26.72 -2.00
CA GLY A 536 5.66 -27.00 -1.33
C GLY A 536 4.59 -25.93 -1.55
N GLU A 537 4.70 -25.20 -2.66
CA GLU A 537 3.80 -24.13 -3.04
C GLU A 537 2.77 -24.61 -4.05
N GLU A 538 1.54 -24.10 -3.96
CA GLU A 538 0.53 -24.36 -4.98
C GLU A 538 0.93 -23.70 -6.31
N VAL A 539 0.83 -24.49 -7.38
CA VAL A 539 0.93 -24.02 -8.76
C VAL A 539 -0.45 -23.46 -9.12
N GLU A 540 -0.65 -22.18 -8.84
CA GLU A 540 -1.84 -21.49 -9.33
C GLU A 540 -1.71 -21.35 -10.86
N VAL A 541 -2.53 -22.12 -11.59
CA VAL A 541 -2.67 -22.03 -13.05
C VAL A 541 -3.28 -20.69 -13.45
#